data_AF-A0A7W1DAZ5-F1
#
_entry.id   AF-A0A7W1DAZ5-F1
#
_cell.length_a   1.000
_cell.length_b   1.000
_cell.length_c   1.000
_cell.angle_alpha   90.00
_cell.angle_beta   90.00
_cell.angle_gamma   90.00
#
_symmetry.space_group_name_H-M   'P 1'
#
loop_
_entity.id
_entity.type
_entity.pdbx_description
1 polymer ?
#
loop_
_entity_poly.entity_id
_entity_poly.type
_entity_poly.pdbx_seq_one_letter_code
_entity_poly.pdbx_strand_id
1 'polypeptide(L)'
;MAKKATEKPKKRTEGFGEFYADKILSQGRENLVRRELVGYSCFGELRMEQDLFGWKVYTKRRVFECDSEIEARYLMIFLELGWREVYVPKSAEYFAEIMPRLDYLKARMDRVLTEGLKRVFGRKIRQEARTIFYRKVSAIPEDAPKFDDDKFASSDEEAEDTEEDFEEEIEEEYA
;
A
#
# COMPACT_ATOMS: atom_id res chain seq x y z
N MET A 1 26.64 -0.96 -44.29
CA MET A 1 25.41 -0.73 -43.51
C MET A 1 25.25 -1.87 -42.52
N ALA A 2 25.66 -1.67 -41.26
CA ALA A 2 25.59 -2.71 -40.23
C ALA A 2 24.27 -2.58 -39.46
N LYS A 3 23.44 -3.62 -39.51
CA LYS A 3 22.21 -3.76 -38.72
C LYS A 3 22.62 -3.88 -37.25
N LYS A 4 22.39 -2.84 -36.44
CA LYS A 4 22.51 -2.95 -34.97
C LYS A 4 21.40 -3.86 -34.49
N ALA A 5 21.77 -5.06 -34.05
CA ALA A 5 20.90 -5.96 -33.32
C ALA A 5 20.51 -5.26 -32.01
N THR A 6 19.23 -4.99 -31.83
CA THR A 6 18.66 -4.58 -30.55
C THR A 6 18.64 -5.81 -29.65
N GLU A 7 19.65 -5.95 -28.80
CA GLU A 7 19.63 -6.92 -27.70
C GLU A 7 18.44 -6.59 -26.80
N LYS A 8 17.40 -7.44 -26.83
CA LYS A 8 16.34 -7.39 -25.82
C LYS A 8 17.00 -7.67 -24.47
N PRO A 9 16.87 -6.78 -23.47
CA PRO A 9 17.50 -7.02 -22.18
C PRO A 9 16.92 -8.29 -21.56
N LYS A 10 17.84 -9.17 -21.14
CA LYS A 10 17.63 -10.41 -20.41
C LYS A 10 16.60 -10.16 -19.30
N LYS A 11 15.40 -10.76 -19.39
CA LYS A 11 14.31 -10.62 -18.40
C LYS A 11 14.88 -10.85 -16.99
N ARG A 12 15.16 -9.77 -16.26
CA ARG A 12 15.39 -9.85 -14.82
C ARG A 12 14.10 -10.37 -14.20
N THR A 13 14.22 -11.21 -13.19
CA THR A 13 13.08 -11.67 -12.42
C THR A 13 12.47 -10.44 -11.75
N GLU A 14 11.39 -9.93 -12.32
CA GLU A 14 10.72 -8.70 -11.86
C GLU A 14 10.37 -8.82 -10.37
N GLY A 15 10.96 -7.94 -9.57
CA GLY A 15 10.64 -7.75 -8.16
C GLY A 15 9.42 -6.86 -7.96
N PHE A 16 8.82 -6.90 -6.77
CA PHE A 16 7.64 -6.07 -6.47
C PHE A 16 7.97 -4.56 -6.55
N GLY A 17 9.12 -4.15 -6.01
CA GLY A 17 9.58 -2.76 -6.10
C GLY A 17 9.92 -2.31 -7.51
N GLU A 18 10.49 -3.20 -8.34
CA GLU A 18 10.79 -2.92 -9.76
C GLU A 18 9.50 -2.72 -10.56
N PHE A 19 8.51 -3.60 -10.37
CA PHE A 19 7.18 -3.45 -10.98
C PHE A 19 6.52 -2.13 -10.57
N TYR A 20 6.59 -1.79 -9.29
CA TYR A 20 6.05 -0.55 -8.78
C TYR A 20 6.71 0.69 -9.42
N ALA A 21 8.03 0.69 -9.54
CA ALA A 21 8.75 1.78 -10.20
C ALA A 21 8.44 1.88 -11.70
N ASP A 22 8.44 0.75 -12.41
CA ASP A 22 8.25 0.73 -13.87
C ASP A 22 6.80 0.99 -14.30
N LYS A 23 5.81 0.54 -13.53
CA LYS A 23 4.39 0.69 -13.90
C LYS A 23 3.73 1.86 -13.21
N ILE A 24 3.92 2.02 -11.92
CA ILE A 24 3.16 3.03 -11.17
C ILE A 24 3.90 4.37 -11.19
N LEU A 25 5.15 4.42 -10.76
CA LEU A 25 5.89 5.69 -10.69
C LEU A 25 6.19 6.30 -12.06
N SER A 26 6.25 5.49 -13.12
CA SER A 26 6.49 5.97 -14.49
C SER A 26 5.31 6.73 -15.10
N GLN A 27 4.11 6.66 -14.51
CA GLN A 27 2.91 7.38 -15.00
C GLN A 27 3.02 8.91 -14.87
N GLY A 28 4.00 9.40 -14.11
CA GLY A 28 4.10 10.83 -13.79
C GLY A 28 3.24 11.22 -12.60
N ARG A 29 3.64 12.31 -11.92
CA ARG A 29 3.02 12.77 -10.66
C ARG A 29 1.57 13.22 -10.85
N GLU A 30 1.24 13.75 -12.02
CA GLU A 30 -0.07 14.27 -12.38
C GLU A 30 -1.17 13.19 -12.35
N ASN A 31 -0.79 11.94 -12.64
CA ASN A 31 -1.68 10.78 -12.70
C ASN A 31 -1.75 9.99 -11.40
N LEU A 32 -0.99 10.41 -10.38
CA LEU A 32 -0.84 9.71 -9.11
C LEU A 32 -1.31 10.58 -7.95
N VAL A 33 -1.82 9.93 -6.90
CA VAL A 33 -2.12 10.53 -5.61
C VAL A 33 -1.24 9.88 -4.57
N ARG A 34 -0.48 10.67 -3.83
CA ARG A 34 0.29 10.17 -2.69
C ARG A 34 -0.66 9.88 -1.54
N ARG A 35 -0.59 8.67 -0.97
CA ARG A 35 -1.28 8.30 0.27
C ARG A 35 -0.27 7.82 1.30
N GLU A 36 -0.33 8.43 2.48
CA GLU A 36 0.44 7.97 3.62
C GLU A 36 -0.25 6.79 4.29
N LEU A 37 0.43 5.66 4.34
CA LEU A 37 0.02 4.44 5.02
C LEU A 37 0.51 4.49 6.48
N VAL A 38 0.13 5.56 7.19
CA VAL A 38 0.51 5.74 8.59
C VAL A 38 -0.21 4.71 9.45
N GLY A 39 0.54 4.08 10.37
CA GLY A 39 -0.05 3.28 11.43
C GLY A 39 -0.06 1.77 11.21
N TYR A 40 0.60 1.25 10.17
CA TYR A 40 0.70 -0.19 9.99
C TYR A 40 2.09 -0.75 10.32
N SER A 41 2.09 -1.68 11.27
CA SER A 41 3.03 -2.79 11.32
C SER A 41 2.33 -3.95 10.60
N CYS A 42 3.06 -4.78 9.83
CA CYS A 42 2.61 -5.85 8.90
C CYS A 42 1.63 -6.93 9.46
N PHE A 43 1.00 -6.67 10.60
CA PHE A 43 0.54 -7.63 11.60
C PHE A 43 -0.78 -7.22 12.28
N GLY A 44 -1.49 -6.24 11.73
CA GLY A 44 -2.88 -5.96 12.11
C GLY A 44 -3.86 -6.91 11.43
N GLU A 45 -5.09 -6.96 11.93
CA GLU A 45 -6.18 -7.48 11.11
C GLU A 45 -6.50 -6.38 10.10
N LEU A 46 -6.24 -6.67 8.83
CA LEU A 46 -6.75 -5.87 7.73
C LEU A 46 -8.13 -6.39 7.39
N ARG A 47 -9.11 -5.49 7.38
CA ARG A 47 -10.46 -5.82 6.95
C ARG A 47 -10.85 -4.87 5.83
N MET A 48 -11.50 -5.42 4.83
CA MET A 48 -12.07 -4.65 3.73
C MET A 48 -13.58 -4.84 3.81
N GLU A 49 -14.32 -3.75 3.89
CA GLU A 49 -15.77 -3.78 3.94
C GLU A 49 -16.33 -2.77 2.94
N GLN A 50 -17.48 -3.13 2.36
CA GLN A 50 -18.23 -2.25 1.49
C GLN A 50 -19.14 -1.37 2.35
N ASP A 51 -19.11 -0.07 2.10
CA ASP A 51 -19.98 0.93 2.73
C ASP A 51 -20.92 1.55 1.68
N LEU A 52 -21.90 2.33 2.11
CA LEU A 52 -22.89 2.99 1.25
C LEU A 52 -22.25 3.93 0.21
N PHE A 53 -21.04 4.43 0.49
CA PHE A 53 -20.32 5.39 -0.35
C PHE A 53 -19.04 4.84 -0.99
N GLY A 54 -18.78 3.53 -0.90
CA GLY A 54 -17.60 2.94 -1.50
C GLY A 54 -17.02 1.80 -0.69
N TRP A 55 -15.70 1.76 -0.60
CA TRP A 55 -14.95 0.69 0.07
C TRP A 55 -14.08 1.26 1.17
N LYS A 56 -14.03 0.56 2.30
CA LYS A 56 -13.20 0.94 3.44
C LYS A 56 -12.20 -0.16 3.76
N VAL A 57 -10.94 0.22 3.88
CA VAL A 57 -9.87 -0.64 4.40
C VAL A 57 -9.61 -0.25 5.84
N TYR A 58 -9.99 -1.13 6.75
CA TYR A 58 -9.78 -0.97 8.18
C TYR A 58 -8.42 -1.54 8.56
N THR A 59 -7.65 -0.70 9.24
CA THR A 59 -6.49 -1.12 10.03
C THR A 59 -6.81 -0.91 11.51
N LYS A 60 -5.96 -1.42 12.40
CA LYS A 60 -6.12 -1.19 13.85
C LYS A 60 -6.11 0.28 14.29
N ARG A 61 -5.56 1.19 13.46
CA ARG A 61 -5.31 2.58 13.85
C ARG A 61 -5.98 3.61 12.95
N ARG A 62 -6.31 3.22 11.71
CA ARG A 62 -6.85 4.11 10.68
C ARG A 62 -7.81 3.35 9.77
N VAL A 63 -8.73 4.08 9.19
CA VAL A 63 -9.62 3.64 8.11
C VAL A 63 -9.21 4.38 6.85
N PHE A 64 -9.12 3.66 5.74
CA PHE A 64 -8.84 4.25 4.42
C PHE A 64 -10.09 4.11 3.55
N GLU A 65 -10.64 5.25 3.14
CA GLU A 65 -11.77 5.30 2.22
C GLU A 65 -11.28 5.21 0.77
N CYS A 66 -11.95 4.39 -0.02
CA CYS A 66 -11.62 4.05 -1.39
C CYS A 66 -12.88 4.14 -2.25
N ASP A 67 -12.74 4.66 -3.46
CA ASP A 67 -13.87 4.84 -4.37
C ASP A 67 -14.30 3.51 -5.01
N SER A 68 -13.40 2.53 -5.03
CA SER A 68 -13.63 1.23 -5.65
C SER A 68 -13.00 0.07 -4.88
N GLU A 69 -13.53 -1.13 -5.11
CA GLU A 69 -12.95 -2.37 -4.56
C GLU A 69 -11.50 -2.55 -5.00
N ILE A 70 -11.21 -2.18 -6.26
CA ILE A 70 -9.90 -2.39 -6.86
C ILE A 70 -8.86 -1.50 -6.17
N GLU A 71 -9.22 -0.25 -5.87
CA GLU A 71 -8.38 0.66 -5.08
C GLU A 71 -8.18 0.13 -3.65
N ALA A 72 -9.24 -0.35 -3.00
CA ALA A 72 -9.15 -0.92 -1.66
C ALA A 72 -8.20 -2.14 -1.62
N ARG A 73 -8.33 -3.04 -2.60
CA ARG A 73 -7.43 -4.20 -2.78
C ARG A 73 -6.00 -3.77 -3.06
N TYR A 74 -5.81 -2.73 -3.88
CA TYR A 74 -4.50 -2.15 -4.13
C TYR A 74 -3.85 -1.71 -2.81
N LEU A 75 -4.52 -0.85 -2.04
CA LEU A 75 -3.99 -0.36 -0.75
C LEU A 75 -3.71 -1.48 0.23
N MET A 76 -4.58 -2.49 0.29
CA MET A 76 -4.42 -3.65 1.15
C MET A 76 -3.08 -4.38 0.90
N ILE A 77 -2.67 -4.53 -0.36
CA ILE A 77 -1.38 -5.17 -0.71
C ILE A 77 -0.20 -4.39 -0.11
N PHE A 78 -0.17 -3.06 -0.26
CA PHE A 78 0.94 -2.24 0.26
C PHE A 78 0.95 -2.18 1.79
N LEU A 79 -0.23 -2.15 2.41
CA LEU A 79 -0.37 -2.28 3.87
C LEU A 79 0.21 -3.61 4.34
N GLU A 80 -0.13 -4.74 3.70
CA GLU A 80 0.43 -6.04 4.06
C GLU A 80 1.95 -6.11 3.93
N LEU A 81 2.51 -5.43 2.93
CA LEU A 81 3.95 -5.33 2.73
C LEU A 81 4.65 -4.41 3.74
N GLY A 82 3.89 -3.63 4.52
CA GLY A 82 4.40 -2.70 5.53
C GLY A 82 5.00 -1.43 4.93
N TRP A 83 4.51 -1.02 3.76
CA TRP A 83 4.90 0.27 3.19
C TRP A 83 4.30 1.41 4.00
N ARG A 84 5.05 2.52 4.09
CA ARG A 84 4.62 3.72 4.83
C ARG A 84 3.90 4.72 3.95
N GLU A 85 4.09 4.60 2.64
CA GLU A 85 3.60 5.54 1.65
C GLU A 85 3.42 4.78 0.35
N VAL A 86 2.39 5.13 -0.40
CA VAL A 86 2.13 4.60 -1.73
C VAL A 86 1.57 5.69 -2.63
N TYR A 87 1.93 5.65 -3.90
CA TYR A 87 1.33 6.40 -4.98
C TYR A 87 0.21 5.58 -5.59
N VAL A 88 -0.95 6.20 -5.72
CA VAL A 88 -2.20 5.58 -6.10
C VAL A 88 -2.59 6.15 -7.47
N PRO A 89 -2.68 5.34 -8.54
CA PRO A 89 -3.18 5.81 -9.83
C PRO A 89 -4.58 6.40 -9.72
N LYS A 90 -4.87 7.48 -10.45
CA LYS A 90 -6.23 8.07 -10.50
C LYS A 90 -7.17 7.33 -11.45
N SER A 91 -6.62 6.61 -12.44
CA SER A 91 -7.41 5.94 -13.48
C SER A 91 -7.85 4.54 -13.04
N ALA A 92 -9.16 4.31 -13.01
CA ALA A 92 -9.76 2.99 -12.75
C ALA A 92 -9.38 1.95 -13.82
N GLU A 93 -9.27 2.36 -15.09
CA GLU A 93 -8.85 1.47 -16.18
C GLU A 93 -7.41 1.00 -15.97
N TYR A 94 -6.54 1.91 -15.52
CA TYR A 94 -5.15 1.59 -15.25
C TYR A 94 -5.01 0.62 -14.07
N PHE A 95 -5.83 0.80 -13.03
CA PHE A 95 -5.91 -0.17 -11.94
C PHE A 95 -6.25 -1.58 -12.43
N ALA A 96 -7.25 -1.71 -13.29
CA ALA A 96 -7.64 -3.01 -13.83
C ALA A 96 -6.51 -3.69 -14.63
N GLU A 97 -5.67 -2.90 -15.30
CA GLU A 97 -4.50 -3.40 -16.03
C GLU A 97 -3.40 -3.91 -15.10
N ILE A 98 -3.05 -3.16 -14.05
CA ILE A 98 -1.90 -3.48 -13.18
C ILE A 98 -2.22 -4.52 -12.11
N MET A 99 -3.46 -4.58 -11.64
CA MET A 99 -3.85 -5.37 -10.47
C MET A 99 -3.61 -6.87 -10.61
N PRO A 100 -3.92 -7.53 -11.75
CA PRO A 100 -3.63 -8.95 -11.92
C PRO A 100 -2.14 -9.28 -11.74
N ARG A 101 -1.25 -8.37 -12.17
CA ARG A 101 0.19 -8.54 -12.03
C ARG A 101 0.64 -8.31 -10.59
N LEU A 102 0.08 -7.31 -9.92
CA LEU A 102 0.36 -7.00 -8.52
C LEU A 102 -0.06 -8.17 -7.60
N ASP A 103 -1.26 -8.71 -7.80
CA ASP A 103 -1.78 -9.89 -7.10
C ASP A 103 -0.85 -11.10 -7.28
N TYR A 104 -0.41 -11.36 -8.52
CA TYR A 104 0.52 -12.45 -8.83
C TYR A 104 1.84 -12.30 -8.07
N LEU A 105 2.44 -11.10 -8.06
CA LEU A 105 3.70 -10.85 -7.35
C LEU A 105 3.52 -11.04 -5.84
N LYS A 106 2.41 -10.54 -5.28
CA LYS A 106 2.08 -10.71 -3.87
C LYS A 106 1.89 -12.18 -3.49
N ALA A 107 1.07 -12.92 -4.24
CA ALA A 107 0.83 -14.33 -4.00
C ALA A 107 2.12 -15.17 -4.11
N ARG A 108 2.99 -14.83 -5.06
CA ARG A 108 4.30 -15.48 -5.21
C ARG A 108 5.18 -15.24 -3.97
N MET A 109 5.23 -14.00 -3.47
CA MET A 109 5.98 -13.66 -2.25
C MET A 109 5.41 -14.40 -1.03
N ASP A 110 4.09 -14.41 -0.87
CA ASP A 110 3.40 -15.06 0.24
C ASP A 110 3.61 -16.56 0.26
N ARG A 111 3.67 -17.19 -0.92
CA ARG A 111 3.98 -18.61 -1.06
C ARG A 111 5.38 -18.93 -0.57
N VAL A 112 6.39 -18.21 -1.07
CA VAL A 112 7.79 -18.39 -0.66
C VAL A 112 7.94 -18.20 0.85
N LEU A 113 7.31 -17.14 1.38
CA LEU A 113 7.35 -16.81 2.80
C LEU A 113 6.64 -17.87 3.65
N THR A 114 5.47 -18.31 3.24
CA THR A 114 4.70 -19.34 3.96
C THR A 114 5.45 -20.66 3.97
N GLU A 115 5.99 -21.09 2.83
CA GLU A 115 6.82 -22.30 2.72
C GLU A 115 8.07 -22.22 3.62
N GLY A 116 8.78 -21.08 3.61
CA GLY A 116 9.95 -20.86 4.46
C GLY A 116 9.62 -20.82 5.96
N LEU A 117 8.44 -20.32 6.34
CA LEU A 117 8.01 -20.20 7.73
C LEU A 117 7.25 -21.42 8.27
N LYS A 118 6.98 -22.45 7.46
CA LYS A 118 6.25 -23.68 7.88
C LYS A 118 6.81 -24.32 9.16
N ARG A 119 8.13 -24.28 9.35
CA ARG A 119 8.83 -24.93 10.46
C ARG A 119 9.08 -23.99 11.66
N VAL A 120 8.75 -22.72 11.53
CA VAL A 120 8.95 -21.72 12.59
C VAL A 120 7.71 -21.71 13.46
N PHE A 121 7.78 -22.19 14.69
CA PHE A 121 6.60 -22.34 15.56
C PHE A 121 6.23 -21.06 16.35
N GLY A 122 7.18 -20.14 16.54
CA GLY A 122 6.93 -18.88 17.25
C GLY A 122 6.18 -17.84 16.42
N ARG A 123 5.00 -17.39 16.88
CA ARG A 123 4.21 -16.34 16.21
C ARG A 123 5.03 -15.06 16.01
N LYS A 124 5.72 -14.60 17.06
CA LYS A 124 6.56 -13.39 17.03
C LYS A 124 7.72 -13.51 16.04
N ILE A 125 8.41 -14.64 16.03
CA ILE A 125 9.55 -14.90 15.12
C ILE A 125 9.07 -14.98 13.67
N ARG A 126 7.96 -15.69 13.41
CA ARG A 126 7.34 -15.71 12.08
C ARG A 126 7.03 -14.29 11.62
N GLN A 127 6.43 -13.49 12.49
CA GLN A 127 6.09 -12.10 12.20
C GLN A 127 7.33 -11.29 11.83
N GLU A 128 8.35 -11.23 12.69
CA GLU A 128 9.59 -10.50 12.43
C GLU A 128 10.24 -10.93 11.10
N ALA A 129 10.28 -12.24 10.84
CA ALA A 129 10.78 -12.77 9.57
C ALA A 129 9.96 -12.30 8.36
N ARG A 130 8.63 -12.20 8.48
CA ARG A 130 7.78 -11.63 7.42
C ARG A 130 8.11 -10.16 7.16
N THR A 131 8.20 -9.32 8.19
CA THR A 131 8.57 -7.90 8.00
C THR A 131 9.92 -7.75 7.32
N ILE A 132 10.93 -8.48 7.82
CA ILE A 132 12.27 -8.41 7.25
C ILE A 132 12.25 -8.86 5.78
N PHE A 133 11.51 -9.92 5.47
CA PHE A 133 11.39 -10.44 4.12
C PHE A 133 10.71 -9.43 3.19
N TYR A 134 9.51 -8.94 3.52
CA TYR A 134 8.79 -8.00 2.68
C TYR A 134 9.57 -6.70 2.50
N ARG A 135 10.18 -6.16 3.56
CA ARG A 135 11.04 -4.97 3.45
C ARG A 135 12.18 -5.16 2.45
N LYS A 136 12.77 -6.35 2.39
CA LYS A 136 13.88 -6.64 1.46
C LYS A 136 13.40 -6.86 0.03
N VAL A 137 12.32 -7.62 -0.15
CA VAL A 137 11.87 -8.06 -1.49
C VAL A 137 11.01 -7.00 -2.20
N SER A 138 10.35 -6.13 -1.43
CA SER A 138 9.56 -5.01 -1.96
C SER A 138 10.34 -3.69 -1.97
N ALA A 139 11.66 -3.70 -1.75
CA ALA A 139 12.46 -2.49 -1.80
C ALA A 139 12.36 -1.83 -3.18
N ILE A 140 12.01 -0.54 -3.20
CA ILE A 140 11.99 0.28 -4.42
C ILE A 140 13.46 0.49 -4.85
N PRO A 141 13.80 0.30 -6.14
CA PRO A 141 15.16 0.48 -6.60
C PRO A 141 15.59 1.95 -6.54
N GLU A 142 16.89 2.21 -6.34
CA GLU A 142 17.41 3.58 -6.07
C GLU A 142 17.26 4.54 -7.25
N ASP A 143 17.19 4.00 -8.47
CA ASP A 143 16.98 4.70 -9.73
C ASP A 143 15.51 4.98 -10.05
N ALA A 144 14.58 4.56 -9.18
CA ALA A 144 13.17 4.86 -9.34
C ALA A 144 12.91 6.38 -9.34
N PRO A 145 11.88 6.84 -10.08
CA PRO A 145 11.46 8.24 -10.03
C PRO A 145 11.19 8.67 -8.60
N LYS A 146 11.86 9.73 -8.16
CA LYS A 146 11.59 10.41 -6.89
C LYS A 146 10.80 11.66 -7.20
N PHE A 147 9.69 11.84 -6.49
CA PHE A 147 8.92 13.07 -6.56
C PHE A 147 9.35 13.93 -5.38
N ASP A 148 10.00 15.06 -5.65
CA ASP A 148 10.41 15.98 -4.60
C ASP A 148 9.15 16.55 -3.91
N ASP A 149 9.14 16.47 -2.58
CA ASP A 149 8.03 16.85 -1.71
C ASP A 149 7.92 18.38 -1.53
N ASP A 150 8.93 19.13 -1.96
CA ASP A 150 9.15 20.54 -1.58
C ASP A 150 8.29 21.57 -2.33
N LYS A 151 7.14 21.20 -2.91
CA LYS A 151 6.32 22.15 -3.70
C LYS A 151 4.83 22.23 -3.41
N PHE A 152 4.34 21.55 -2.37
CA PHE A 152 2.98 21.75 -1.86
C PHE A 152 3.00 22.02 -0.34
N ALA A 153 3.89 22.90 0.10
CA ALA A 153 3.60 23.73 1.25
C ALA A 153 2.87 24.97 0.72
N SER A 154 1.54 24.93 0.69
CA SER A 154 0.76 26.15 0.56
C SER A 154 -0.37 26.15 1.58
N SER A 155 -0.46 27.29 2.26
CA SER A 155 -1.57 27.81 3.05
C SER A 155 -1.91 27.04 4.31
N ASP A 156 -1.43 27.61 5.41
CA ASP A 156 -2.16 27.75 6.66
C ASP A 156 -3.68 27.83 6.38
N GLU A 157 -4.41 26.76 6.68
CA GLU A 157 -5.79 26.85 7.14
C GLU A 157 -5.78 26.31 8.56
N GLU A 158 -5.86 27.25 9.49
CA GLU A 158 -6.03 27.04 10.92
C GLU A 158 -7.20 26.08 11.14
N ALA A 159 -6.92 24.89 11.68
CA ALA A 159 -7.97 24.09 12.29
C ALA A 159 -8.38 24.81 13.58
N GLU A 160 -9.55 25.45 13.56
CA GLU A 160 -10.23 25.85 14.79
C GLU A 160 -10.46 24.60 15.63
N ASP A 161 -9.80 24.55 16.78
CA ASP A 161 -10.09 23.64 17.89
C ASP A 161 -11.51 23.91 18.39
N THR A 162 -12.49 23.13 17.91
CA THR A 162 -13.71 22.87 18.68
C THR A 162 -13.48 21.63 19.52
N GLU A 163 -12.90 21.83 20.70
CA GLU A 163 -13.16 20.98 21.86
C GLU A 163 -14.64 21.16 22.23
N GLU A 164 -15.53 20.40 21.58
CA GLU A 164 -16.90 20.24 22.08
C GLU A 164 -16.89 19.13 23.13
N ASP A 165 -17.11 19.57 24.36
CA ASP A 165 -17.39 18.83 25.58
C ASP A 165 -18.25 17.58 25.32
N PHE A 166 -17.65 16.40 25.51
CA PHE A 166 -18.38 15.12 25.59
C PHE A 166 -18.42 14.68 27.05
N GLU A 167 -19.16 15.43 27.87
CA GLU A 167 -19.69 14.98 29.16
C GLU A 167 -21.22 15.16 29.13
N GLU A 168 -21.95 14.27 29.83
CA GLU A 168 -23.43 14.09 29.86
C GLU A 168 -23.96 13.12 28.78
N GLU A 169 -24.62 11.98 29.03
CA GLU A 169 -25.37 11.43 30.16
C GLU A 169 -25.32 9.88 30.06
N ILE A 170 -24.95 9.16 31.12
CA ILE A 170 -25.37 7.76 31.33
C ILE A 170 -25.92 7.65 32.76
N GLU A 171 -27.10 8.21 32.96
CA GLU A 171 -28.10 7.83 33.96
C GLU A 171 -29.42 7.94 33.16
N GLU A 172 -30.29 6.96 32.97
CA GLU A 172 -31.00 6.13 33.94
C GLU A 172 -31.64 4.95 33.16
N GLU A 173 -31.31 3.69 33.47
CA GLU A 173 -32.22 2.57 33.18
C GLU A 173 -32.06 1.43 34.19
N TYR A 174 -31.86 1.73 35.47
CA TYR A 174 -31.96 0.74 36.56
C TYR A 174 -32.37 1.39 37.89
N ALA A 175 -33.53 2.06 37.90
CA ALA A 175 -34.22 2.47 39.12
C ALA A 175 -35.62 1.84 39.18
#